data_AF-A0A2Z4PRP4-F1
#
_entry.id   AF-A0A2Z4PRP4-F1
#
_cell.length_a   1.000
_cell.length_b   1.000
_cell.length_c   1.000
_cell.angle_alpha   90.00
_cell.angle_beta   90.00
_cell.angle_gamma   90.00
#
_symmetry.space_group_name_H-M   'P 1'
#
loop_
_entity.id
_entity.type
_entity.pdbx_description
1 polymer ?
#
loop_
_entity_poly.entity_id
_entity_poly.type
_entity_poly.pdbx_seq_one_letter_code
_entity_poly.pdbx_strand_id
1 'polypeptide(L)'
;MAVTITGCSSTKPILNLQNEPVIEDISISDVTQIEVQEAIIAAGAKLGWTGEIIEPGLIDATLQLRTHEAVVAISYSDKQYSINYKSSKNLEYKDGNIHKNYNRWVANLSKTIKEQVIYRASLTGDEAIVNTSEGMSIWEVDGDRKVSAIRIMSTGVGLNSVLFSEGTHTIGGMVVKRQLKIGSVDYKAKHEYLIDYVIEDNKIYYWVKDLTDNVVVYGTDRKSQ
;
A
#
# COMPACT_ATOMS: atom_id res chain seq x y z
N MET A 1 -21.28 17.59 -49.62
CA MET A 1 -21.19 17.99 -48.21
C MET A 1 -20.16 17.09 -47.55
N ALA A 2 -19.07 17.66 -47.04
CA ALA A 2 -17.98 16.92 -46.42
C ALA A 2 -18.34 16.63 -44.95
N VAL A 3 -18.33 15.34 -44.57
CA VAL A 3 -18.47 14.90 -43.18
C VAL A 3 -17.08 14.83 -42.58
N THR A 4 -16.71 15.80 -41.75
CA THR A 4 -15.48 15.74 -40.95
C THR A 4 -15.73 14.89 -39.71
N ILE A 5 -15.19 13.67 -39.70
CA ILE A 5 -15.18 12.83 -38.50
C ILE A 5 -14.11 13.41 -37.56
N THR A 6 -14.53 14.10 -36.51
CA THR A 6 -13.66 14.47 -35.40
C THR A 6 -13.34 13.22 -34.59
N GLY A 7 -12.26 12.52 -34.98
CA GLY A 7 -11.71 11.44 -34.18
C GLY A 7 -11.22 12.00 -32.85
N CYS A 8 -11.89 11.66 -31.74
CA CYS A 8 -11.36 11.92 -30.40
C CYS A 8 -9.96 11.29 -30.29
N SER A 9 -8.92 12.12 -30.12
CA SER A 9 -7.56 11.61 -29.97
C SER A 9 -7.47 10.65 -28.78
N SER A 10 -6.82 9.50 -28.99
CA SER A 10 -6.46 8.53 -27.95
C SER A 10 -5.48 9.14 -26.94
N THR A 11 -4.70 10.13 -27.38
CA THR A 11 -3.70 10.84 -26.60
C THR A 11 -4.23 12.14 -25.98
N LYS A 12 -3.66 12.51 -24.84
CA LYS A 12 -3.94 13.73 -24.06
C LYS A 12 -2.62 14.33 -23.59
N PRO A 13 -2.58 15.63 -23.26
CA PRO A 13 -1.42 16.22 -22.60
C PRO A 13 -1.06 15.40 -21.36
N ILE A 14 0.24 15.16 -21.16
CA ILE A 14 0.72 14.35 -20.07
C ILE A 14 0.39 14.96 -18.71
N LEU A 15 -0.12 14.13 -17.80
CA LEU A 15 -0.37 14.54 -16.43
C LEU A 15 0.91 14.34 -15.59
N ASN A 16 1.48 15.46 -15.15
CA ASN A 16 2.42 15.49 -14.04
C ASN A 16 1.74 16.19 -12.86
N LEU A 17 1.84 15.61 -11.68
CA LEU A 17 1.31 16.19 -10.45
C LEU A 17 2.46 16.84 -9.69
N GLN A 18 2.30 18.10 -9.30
CA GLN A 18 3.36 18.89 -8.66
C GLN A 18 2.89 19.34 -7.28
N ASN A 19 3.69 19.05 -6.26
CA ASN A 19 3.47 19.51 -4.88
C ASN A 19 2.05 19.23 -4.38
N GLU A 20 1.52 18.04 -4.70
CA GLU A 20 0.25 17.59 -4.18
C GLU A 20 0.35 17.44 -2.66
N PRO A 21 -0.59 18.02 -1.89
CA PRO A 21 -0.58 17.86 -0.45
C PRO A 21 -0.83 16.38 -0.10
N VAL A 22 -0.07 15.90 0.88
CA VAL A 22 -0.16 14.54 1.44
C VAL A 22 -1.50 14.35 2.17
N ILE A 23 -1.97 15.40 2.87
CA ILE A 23 -3.29 15.49 3.51
C ILE A 23 -3.89 16.87 3.22
N GLU A 24 -5.21 16.94 2.98
CA GLU A 24 -5.95 18.20 2.79
C GLU A 24 -6.60 18.69 4.11
N ASP A 25 -6.77 17.81 5.10
CA ASP A 25 -7.26 18.11 6.45
C ASP A 25 -6.12 18.42 7.45
N ILE A 26 -6.07 19.67 7.91
CA ILE A 26 -5.04 20.19 8.83
C ILE A 26 -5.15 19.59 10.24
N SER A 27 -6.26 18.90 10.56
CA SER A 27 -6.49 18.26 11.86
C SER A 27 -5.60 17.03 12.12
N ILE A 28 -4.90 16.55 11.08
CA ILE A 28 -3.98 15.43 11.12
C ILE A 28 -2.56 16.01 10.97
N SER A 29 -1.91 16.34 12.09
CA SER A 29 -0.71 17.20 12.10
C SER A 29 0.63 16.47 12.05
N ASP A 30 0.66 15.14 12.21
CA ASP A 30 1.89 14.43 12.60
C ASP A 30 2.35 13.37 11.57
N VAL A 31 1.97 13.54 10.29
CA VAL A 31 2.48 12.66 9.22
C VAL A 31 3.98 12.84 9.05
N THR A 32 4.71 11.75 9.13
CA THR A 32 6.16 11.67 8.92
C THR A 32 6.49 11.35 7.45
N GLN A 33 7.70 11.70 7.02
CA GLN A 33 8.18 11.34 5.68
C GLN A 33 8.19 9.83 5.43
N ILE A 34 8.42 9.02 6.48
CA ILE A 34 8.41 7.55 6.41
C ILE A 34 6.99 7.04 6.12
N GLU A 35 5.98 7.56 6.81
CA GLU A 35 4.57 7.18 6.56
C GLU A 35 4.13 7.53 5.14
N VAL A 36 4.63 8.64 4.59
CA VAL A 36 4.38 9.00 3.18
C VAL A 36 5.07 8.02 2.23
N GLN A 37 6.31 7.63 2.50
CA GLN A 37 7.03 6.62 1.72
C GLN A 37 6.24 5.29 1.69
N GLU A 38 5.82 4.80 2.85
CA GLU A 38 5.05 3.58 2.98
C GLU A 38 3.69 3.68 2.29
N ALA A 39 3.01 4.82 2.42
CA ALA A 39 1.75 5.06 1.72
C ALA A 39 1.91 5.01 0.19
N ILE A 40 3.02 5.54 -0.35
CA ILE A 40 3.36 5.46 -1.77
C ILE A 40 3.55 4.01 -2.22
N ILE A 41 4.34 3.23 -1.48
CA ILE A 41 4.61 1.83 -1.78
C ILE A 41 3.32 1.00 -1.70
N ALA A 42 2.52 1.18 -0.64
CA ALA A 42 1.26 0.47 -0.45
C ALA A 42 0.21 0.82 -1.53
N ALA A 43 0.11 2.10 -1.89
CA ALA A 43 -0.76 2.55 -2.97
C ALA A 43 -0.34 1.94 -4.31
N GLY A 44 0.98 1.91 -4.56
CA GLY A 44 1.55 1.28 -5.73
C GLY A 44 1.19 -0.20 -5.82
N ALA A 45 1.50 -0.97 -4.77
CA ALA A 45 1.19 -2.40 -4.70
C ALA A 45 -0.29 -2.71 -4.93
N LYS A 46 -1.20 -1.94 -4.30
CA LYS A 46 -2.66 -2.08 -4.47
C LYS A 46 -3.12 -1.89 -5.93
N LEU A 47 -2.41 -1.06 -6.69
CA LEU A 47 -2.76 -0.71 -8.07
C LEU A 47 -1.89 -1.45 -9.12
N GLY A 48 -0.99 -2.35 -8.67
CA GLY A 48 -0.10 -3.11 -9.53
C GLY A 48 1.15 -2.35 -9.99
N TRP A 49 1.48 -1.22 -9.35
CA TRP A 49 2.78 -0.56 -9.52
C TRP A 49 3.82 -1.23 -8.62
N THR A 50 5.05 -1.31 -9.13
CA THR A 50 6.22 -1.72 -8.36
C THR A 50 7.06 -0.48 -8.07
N GLY A 51 7.25 -0.16 -6.79
CA GLY A 51 8.07 0.96 -6.34
C GLY A 51 9.50 0.52 -5.99
N GLU A 52 10.48 1.32 -6.40
CA GLU A 52 11.89 1.22 -6.05
C GLU A 52 12.31 2.51 -5.34
N ILE A 53 12.76 2.42 -4.09
CA ILE A 53 13.30 3.57 -3.36
C ILE A 53 14.69 3.86 -3.92
N ILE A 54 14.84 5.01 -4.58
CA ILE A 54 16.12 5.42 -5.17
C ILE A 54 16.99 6.10 -4.11
N GLU A 55 16.38 6.98 -3.32
CA GLU A 55 16.97 7.67 -2.18
C GLU A 55 15.85 8.18 -1.25
N PRO A 56 16.15 8.59 -0.01
CA PRO A 56 15.15 9.19 0.86
C PRO A 56 14.43 10.37 0.17
N GLY A 57 13.10 10.32 0.12
CA GLY A 57 12.29 11.32 -0.58
C GLY A 57 12.13 11.10 -2.09
N LEU A 58 12.62 9.99 -2.66
CA LEU A 58 12.45 9.67 -4.08
C LEU A 58 12.20 8.17 -4.35
N ILE A 59 11.08 7.87 -5.00
CA ILE A 59 10.71 6.53 -5.46
C ILE A 59 10.50 6.54 -6.98
N ASP A 60 11.07 5.58 -7.70
CA ASP A 60 10.62 5.25 -9.05
C ASP A 60 9.50 4.21 -8.96
N ALA A 61 8.37 4.44 -9.62
CA ALA A 61 7.27 3.48 -9.69
C ALA A 61 7.01 3.03 -11.14
N THR A 62 6.95 1.72 -11.35
CA THR A 62 6.71 1.11 -12.67
C THR A 62 5.38 0.37 -12.68
N LEU A 63 4.55 0.64 -13.68
CA LEU A 63 3.33 -0.12 -13.97
C LEU A 63 3.51 -0.84 -15.30
N GLN A 64 3.39 -2.18 -15.29
CA GLN A 64 3.45 -3.00 -16.48
C GLN A 64 2.12 -3.75 -16.68
N LEU A 65 1.45 -3.48 -17.81
CA LEU A 65 0.15 -4.05 -18.14
C LEU A 65 0.15 -4.62 -19.56
N ARG A 66 0.28 -5.95 -19.67
CA ARG A 66 0.37 -6.68 -20.95
C ARG A 66 1.51 -6.13 -21.81
N THR A 67 1.20 -5.23 -22.74
CA THR A 67 2.17 -4.58 -23.64
C THR A 67 2.49 -3.14 -23.23
N HIS A 68 1.77 -2.54 -22.30
CA HIS A 68 1.94 -1.15 -21.90
C HIS A 68 2.85 -1.06 -20.67
N GLU A 69 3.71 -0.05 -20.65
CA GLU A 69 4.59 0.24 -19.51
C GLU A 69 4.59 1.74 -19.25
N ALA A 70 4.53 2.12 -17.98
CA ALA A 70 4.71 3.49 -17.52
C ALA A 70 5.67 3.50 -16.33
N VAL A 71 6.64 4.41 -16.36
CA VAL A 71 7.56 4.68 -15.25
C VAL A 71 7.38 6.12 -14.82
N VAL A 72 7.19 6.33 -13.53
CA VAL A 72 7.08 7.65 -12.91
C VAL A 72 8.11 7.81 -11.79
N ALA A 73 8.61 9.02 -11.62
CA ALA A 73 9.40 9.43 -10.48
C ALA A 73 8.48 10.14 -9.47
N ILE A 74 8.51 9.69 -8.22
CA ILE A 74 7.69 10.18 -7.13
C ILE A 74 8.61 10.80 -6.08
N SER A 75 8.73 12.13 -6.09
CA SER A 75 9.44 12.86 -5.05
C SER A 75 8.50 13.19 -3.91
N TYR A 76 8.88 13.00 -2.65
CA TYR A 76 7.98 13.17 -1.51
C TYR A 76 8.67 13.68 -0.24
N SER A 77 7.84 14.26 0.63
CA SER A 77 8.15 14.77 1.97
C SER A 77 7.01 14.40 2.92
N ASP A 78 7.12 14.80 4.18
CA ASP A 78 6.04 14.73 5.17
C ASP A 78 4.76 15.51 4.76
N LYS A 79 4.89 16.53 3.91
CA LYS A 79 3.79 17.46 3.58
C LYS A 79 3.21 17.31 2.19
N GLN A 80 4.05 16.93 1.23
CA GLN A 80 3.70 16.95 -0.18
C GLN A 80 4.48 15.92 -0.99
N TYR A 81 3.93 15.53 -2.14
CA TYR A 81 4.60 14.71 -3.14
C TYR A 81 4.34 15.22 -4.56
N SER A 82 5.15 14.78 -5.50
CA SER A 82 4.98 15.03 -6.94
C SER A 82 5.08 13.72 -7.69
N ILE A 83 4.30 13.54 -8.77
CA ILE A 83 4.38 12.39 -9.66
C ILE A 83 4.75 12.89 -11.05
N ASN A 84 5.96 12.54 -11.49
CA ASN A 84 6.55 12.98 -12.74
C ASN A 84 6.70 11.82 -13.70
N TYR A 85 6.29 12.00 -14.95
CA TYR A 85 6.61 11.07 -16.01
C TYR A 85 8.12 10.90 -16.19
N LYS A 86 8.57 9.64 -16.26
CA LYS A 86 9.97 9.29 -16.54
C LYS A 86 10.11 8.63 -17.91
N SER A 87 9.33 7.58 -18.17
CA SER A 87 9.34 6.87 -19.45
C SER A 87 8.08 6.03 -19.67
N SER A 88 7.88 5.54 -20.89
CA SER A 88 6.80 4.61 -21.22
C SER A 88 7.10 3.73 -22.42
N LYS A 89 6.36 2.62 -22.53
CA LYS A 89 6.29 1.77 -23.72
C LYS A 89 4.83 1.59 -24.14
N ASN A 90 4.58 1.64 -25.45
CA ASN A 90 3.26 1.47 -26.07
C ASN A 90 2.18 2.43 -25.54
N LEU A 91 2.55 3.64 -25.11
CA LEU A 91 1.62 4.69 -24.68
C LEU A 91 1.57 5.90 -25.64
N GLU A 92 2.10 5.75 -26.85
CA GLU A 92 2.03 6.79 -27.89
C GLU A 92 2.62 8.15 -27.42
N TYR A 93 3.63 8.13 -26.54
CA TYR A 93 4.24 9.36 -26.02
C TYR A 93 4.92 10.12 -27.16
N LYS A 94 4.42 11.31 -27.45
CA LYS A 94 4.96 12.20 -28.47
C LYS A 94 4.60 13.64 -28.17
N ASP A 95 5.58 14.54 -28.23
CA ASP A 95 5.41 15.99 -28.10
C ASP A 95 4.56 16.39 -26.88
N GLY A 96 4.84 15.77 -25.72
CA GLY A 96 4.12 16.04 -24.46
C GLY A 96 2.70 15.46 -24.38
N ASN A 97 2.25 14.70 -25.38
CA ASN A 97 0.99 13.97 -25.36
C ASN A 97 1.25 12.47 -25.13
N ILE A 98 0.32 11.81 -24.44
CA ILE A 98 0.40 10.39 -24.09
C ILE A 98 -0.99 9.77 -24.09
N HIS A 99 -1.09 8.47 -24.30
CA HIS A 99 -2.35 7.74 -24.26
C HIS A 99 -3.12 8.02 -22.95
N LYS A 100 -4.42 8.32 -23.06
CA LYS A 100 -5.29 8.75 -21.94
C LYS A 100 -5.26 7.85 -20.70
N ASN A 101 -4.93 6.57 -20.85
CA ASN A 101 -4.83 5.63 -19.73
C ASN A 101 -3.71 6.01 -18.77
N TYR A 102 -2.59 6.57 -19.26
CA TYR A 102 -1.51 7.03 -18.40
C TYR A 102 -2.01 8.02 -17.35
N ASN A 103 -2.70 9.07 -17.79
CA ASN A 103 -3.25 10.10 -16.88
C ASN A 103 -4.23 9.47 -15.87
N ARG A 104 -5.01 8.48 -16.29
CA ARG A 104 -5.91 7.75 -15.39
C ARG A 104 -5.14 6.96 -14.34
N TRP A 105 -4.05 6.28 -14.72
CA TRP A 105 -3.23 5.52 -13.78
C TRP A 105 -2.53 6.43 -12.77
N VAL A 106 -1.98 7.57 -13.23
CA VAL A 106 -1.38 8.59 -12.35
C VAL A 106 -2.40 9.18 -11.38
N ALA A 107 -3.59 9.54 -11.87
CA ALA A 107 -4.66 10.07 -11.02
C ALA A 107 -5.13 9.04 -9.96
N ASN A 108 -5.26 7.77 -10.34
CA ASN A 108 -5.62 6.71 -9.41
C ASN A 108 -4.50 6.48 -8.37
N LEU A 109 -3.24 6.50 -8.80
CA LEU A 109 -2.10 6.38 -7.90
C LEU A 109 -2.10 7.49 -6.84
N SER A 110 -2.20 8.76 -7.27
CA SER A 110 -2.30 9.91 -6.37
C SER A 110 -3.47 9.81 -5.39
N LYS A 111 -4.66 9.45 -5.90
CA LYS A 111 -5.83 9.25 -5.05
C LYS A 111 -5.57 8.19 -3.97
N THR A 112 -5.02 7.04 -4.36
CA THR A 112 -4.75 5.95 -3.43
C THR A 112 -3.60 6.27 -2.47
N ILE A 113 -2.61 7.07 -2.87
CA ILE A 113 -1.59 7.60 -1.95
C ILE A 113 -2.27 8.41 -0.84
N LYS A 114 -3.12 9.38 -1.19
CA LYS A 114 -3.85 10.19 -0.20
C LYS A 114 -4.71 9.30 0.73
N GLU A 115 -5.41 8.30 0.18
CA GLU A 115 -6.17 7.32 0.98
C GLU A 115 -5.27 6.52 1.95
N GLN A 116 -4.07 6.12 1.51
CA GLN A 116 -3.11 5.36 2.32
C GLN A 116 -2.45 6.21 3.41
N VAL A 117 -2.19 7.48 3.12
CA VAL A 117 -1.70 8.44 4.10
C VAL A 117 -2.78 8.70 5.15
N ILE A 118 -4.01 9.05 4.75
CA ILE A 118 -5.12 9.27 5.69
C ILE A 118 -5.37 8.03 6.52
N TYR A 119 -5.31 6.84 5.91
CA TYR A 119 -5.41 5.59 6.64
C TYR A 119 -4.37 5.56 7.76
N ARG A 120 -3.07 5.64 7.44
CA ARG A 120 -1.96 5.64 8.42
C ARG A 120 -2.07 6.74 9.47
N ALA A 121 -2.40 7.94 9.03
CA ALA A 121 -2.49 9.10 9.89
C ALA A 121 -3.79 9.12 10.73
N SER A 122 -4.80 8.31 10.39
CA SER A 122 -5.94 8.02 11.27
C SER A 122 -5.62 6.96 12.31
N LEU A 123 -4.48 6.26 12.17
CA LEU A 123 -3.95 5.31 13.14
C LEU A 123 -3.16 6.01 14.24
N THR A 124 -3.16 7.35 14.31
CA THR A 124 -2.49 8.18 15.34
C THR A 124 -3.14 8.09 16.73
N GLY A 125 -3.94 7.05 17.01
CA GLY A 125 -4.00 6.52 18.37
C GLY A 125 -2.66 5.85 18.70
N ASP A 126 -2.39 5.55 19.97
CA ASP A 126 -1.21 4.80 20.39
C ASP A 126 -1.32 3.30 20.00
N GLU A 127 -1.60 3.04 18.71
CA GLU A 127 -1.91 1.72 18.15
C GLU A 127 -0.79 1.23 17.22
N ALA A 128 -0.57 -0.07 17.23
CA ALA A 128 0.26 -0.81 16.29
C ALA A 128 -0.56 -1.24 15.07
N ILE A 129 0.08 -1.24 13.90
CA ILE A 129 -0.52 -1.68 12.63
C ILE A 129 -0.04 -3.09 12.36
N VAL A 130 -0.96 -4.04 12.19
CA VAL A 130 -0.62 -5.44 11.96
C VAL A 130 -1.19 -5.88 10.62
N ASN A 131 -0.31 -5.98 9.63
CA ASN A 131 -0.66 -6.43 8.30
C ASN A 131 -0.61 -7.95 8.17
N THR A 132 -1.37 -8.54 7.26
CA THR A 132 -1.36 -9.98 6.96
C THR A 132 -1.12 -10.23 5.48
N SER A 133 -0.38 -11.29 5.20
CA SER A 133 -0.13 -11.76 3.83
C SER A 133 -1.37 -12.40 3.19
N GLU A 134 -1.40 -12.45 1.86
CA GLU A 134 -2.56 -12.93 1.09
C GLU A 134 -3.02 -14.34 1.52
N GLY A 135 -4.34 -14.52 1.64
CA GLY A 135 -4.93 -15.80 2.04
C GLY A 135 -4.96 -16.05 3.55
N MET A 136 -4.51 -15.07 4.34
CA MET A 136 -4.66 -15.01 5.79
C MET A 136 -5.83 -14.11 6.19
N SER A 137 -6.53 -14.48 7.26
CA SER A 137 -7.56 -13.66 7.89
C SER A 137 -7.48 -13.77 9.41
N ILE A 138 -7.73 -12.67 10.11
CA ILE A 138 -7.82 -12.63 11.57
C ILE A 138 -9.30 -12.53 11.97
N TRP A 139 -9.73 -13.34 12.93
CA TRP A 139 -11.12 -13.45 13.40
C TRP A 139 -11.26 -13.36 14.92
N GLU A 140 -10.14 -13.42 15.65
CA GLU A 140 -10.08 -13.38 17.10
C GLU A 140 -8.82 -12.63 17.53
N VAL A 141 -8.96 -11.74 18.53
CA VAL A 141 -7.85 -11.02 19.17
C VAL A 141 -8.11 -11.07 20.67
N ASP A 142 -7.15 -11.53 21.46
CA ASP A 142 -7.24 -11.66 22.93
C ASP A 142 -8.40 -12.52 23.45
N GLY A 143 -8.77 -13.55 22.69
CA GLY A 143 -9.91 -14.42 23.04
C GLY A 143 -11.27 -13.83 22.66
N ASP A 144 -11.32 -12.55 22.30
CA ASP A 144 -12.53 -11.91 21.84
C ASP A 144 -12.68 -12.09 20.32
N ARG A 145 -13.78 -12.75 19.95
CA ARG A 145 -14.23 -12.79 18.55
C ARG A 145 -14.63 -11.38 18.13
N LYS A 146 -13.77 -10.72 17.38
CA LYS A 146 -14.08 -9.42 16.79
C LYS A 146 -15.05 -9.63 15.63
N VAL A 147 -16.35 -9.38 15.87
CA VAL A 147 -17.35 -9.21 14.79
C VAL A 147 -17.28 -7.81 14.15
N SER A 148 -16.42 -6.93 14.66
CA SER A 148 -16.24 -5.56 14.17
C SER A 148 -15.05 -4.87 14.83
N ALA A 149 -13.87 -4.92 14.20
CA ALA A 149 -12.89 -3.84 14.33
C ALA A 149 -12.99 -3.02 13.05
N ILE A 150 -13.81 -1.96 13.10
CA ILE A 150 -14.06 -0.96 12.06
C ILE A 150 -14.62 -1.55 10.75
N ARG A 151 -15.93 -1.33 10.52
CA ARG A 151 -16.55 -1.47 9.20
C ARG A 151 -16.00 -0.38 8.26
N ILE A 152 -14.84 -0.61 7.63
CA ILE A 152 -14.56 0.01 6.33
C ILE A 152 -14.96 -1.03 5.28
N MET A 153 -16.10 -0.79 4.64
CA MET A 153 -16.56 -1.58 3.51
C MET A 153 -15.59 -1.41 2.33
N SER A 154 -14.99 -2.49 1.87
CA SER A 154 -14.70 -2.68 0.44
C SER A 154 -14.75 -4.16 0.09
N THR A 155 -15.90 -4.56 -0.43
CA THR A 155 -16.10 -5.59 -1.45
C THR A 155 -14.95 -6.59 -1.69
N GLY A 156 -15.00 -7.77 -1.06
CA GLY A 156 -14.67 -9.03 -1.75
C GLY A 156 -13.29 -9.68 -1.53
N VAL A 157 -12.39 -9.13 -0.74
CA VAL A 157 -11.15 -9.83 -0.29
C VAL A 157 -10.88 -9.39 1.15
N GLY A 158 -10.53 -10.32 2.05
CA GLY A 158 -10.39 -10.04 3.49
C GLY A 158 -9.42 -8.90 3.81
N LEU A 159 -9.56 -8.29 5.00
CA LEU A 159 -8.66 -7.24 5.48
C LEU A 159 -7.21 -7.77 5.53
N ASN A 160 -6.27 -7.01 4.98
CA ASN A 160 -4.83 -7.25 5.12
C ASN A 160 -4.23 -6.48 6.30
N SER A 161 -5.01 -5.79 7.14
CA SER A 161 -4.50 -4.89 8.20
C SER A 161 -5.45 -4.86 9.41
N VAL A 162 -4.91 -4.96 10.62
CA VAL A 162 -5.61 -4.90 11.92
C VAL A 162 -4.88 -3.92 12.84
N LEU A 163 -5.60 -3.22 13.72
CA LEU A 163 -5.03 -2.30 14.70
C LEU A 163 -5.06 -2.91 16.09
N PHE A 164 -3.94 -2.80 16.80
CA PHE A 164 -3.81 -3.19 18.20
C PHE A 164 -3.42 -2.01 19.04
N SER A 165 -3.95 -1.92 20.25
CA SER A 165 -3.34 -1.05 21.26
C SER A 165 -1.89 -1.45 21.51
N GLU A 166 -1.08 -0.55 22.04
CA GLU A 166 0.21 -0.95 22.59
C GLU A 166 0.05 -2.04 23.65
N GLY A 167 0.92 -3.04 23.58
CA GLY A 167 1.03 -4.13 24.53
C GLY A 167 0.90 -5.52 23.91
N THR A 168 0.73 -6.50 24.79
CA THR A 168 0.76 -7.90 24.40
C THR A 168 -0.61 -8.38 23.94
N HIS A 169 -0.67 -8.88 22.70
CA HIS A 169 -1.89 -9.41 22.10
C HIS A 169 -1.72 -10.85 21.60
N THR A 170 -2.81 -11.61 21.60
CA THR A 170 -2.90 -12.94 20.96
C THR A 170 -3.85 -12.90 19.77
N ILE A 171 -3.60 -13.73 18.76
CA ILE A 171 -4.38 -13.70 17.51
C ILE A 171 -4.86 -15.09 17.12
N GLY A 172 -6.15 -15.20 16.84
CA GLY A 172 -6.74 -16.32 16.12
C GLY A 172 -7.06 -15.94 14.68
N GLY A 173 -6.76 -16.84 13.75
CA GLY A 173 -6.87 -16.63 12.32
C GLY A 173 -7.35 -17.84 11.52
N MET A 174 -7.49 -17.63 10.21
CA MET A 174 -7.33 -18.69 9.21
C MET A 174 -6.21 -18.30 8.25
N VAL A 175 -5.51 -19.31 7.73
CA VAL A 175 -4.57 -19.17 6.62
C VAL A 175 -4.77 -20.36 5.71
N VAL A 176 -5.05 -20.12 4.43
CA VAL A 176 -5.36 -21.17 3.43
C VAL A 176 -6.35 -22.25 3.93
N LYS A 177 -7.46 -21.82 4.55
CA LYS A 177 -8.51 -22.68 5.15
C LYS A 177 -8.06 -23.55 6.33
N ARG A 178 -6.89 -23.27 6.92
CA ARG A 178 -6.41 -23.91 8.15
C ARG A 178 -6.39 -22.91 9.29
N GLN A 179 -6.58 -23.40 10.51
CA GLN A 179 -6.58 -22.54 11.68
C GLN A 179 -5.18 -21.95 11.91
N LEU A 180 -5.14 -20.64 12.12
CA LEU A 180 -3.96 -19.88 12.54
C LEU A 180 -4.14 -19.54 14.02
N LYS A 181 -3.06 -19.68 14.81
CA LYS A 181 -3.03 -19.23 16.20
C LYS A 181 -1.65 -18.64 16.49
N ILE A 182 -1.59 -17.34 16.63
CA ILE A 182 -0.38 -16.63 17.03
C ILE A 182 -0.48 -16.40 18.53
N GLY A 183 0.58 -16.77 19.24
CA GLY A 183 0.69 -16.58 20.68
C GLY A 183 0.78 -15.12 21.08
N SER A 184 1.20 -14.88 22.31
CA SER A 184 1.44 -13.53 22.82
C SER A 184 2.57 -12.86 22.05
N VAL A 185 2.27 -11.75 21.39
CA VAL A 185 3.23 -10.87 20.72
C VAL A 185 3.04 -9.48 21.30
N ASP A 186 4.15 -8.83 21.65
CA ASP A 186 4.14 -7.47 22.17
C ASP A 186 4.21 -6.47 21.00
N TYR A 187 3.18 -5.64 20.89
CA TYR A 187 3.04 -4.67 19.82
C TYR A 187 3.26 -3.26 20.37
N LYS A 188 4.22 -2.56 19.81
CA LYS A 188 4.53 -1.17 20.17
C LYS A 188 3.62 -0.20 19.39
N ALA A 189 3.14 0.84 20.07
CA ALA A 189 2.42 1.93 19.41
C ALA A 189 3.24 2.47 18.22
N LYS A 190 2.56 2.82 17.12
CA LYS A 190 3.17 3.41 15.92
C LYS A 190 4.18 2.51 15.18
N HIS A 191 4.25 1.23 15.52
CA HIS A 191 5.01 0.25 14.75
C HIS A 191 4.12 -0.45 13.74
N GLU A 192 4.68 -0.74 12.56
CA GLU A 192 4.06 -1.55 11.53
C GLU A 192 4.62 -2.97 11.58
N TYR A 193 3.72 -3.96 11.56
CA TYR A 193 4.04 -5.37 11.58
C TYR A 193 3.49 -6.06 10.34
N LEU A 194 4.19 -7.09 9.88
CA LEU A 194 3.70 -8.03 8.88
C LEU A 194 3.64 -9.43 9.47
N ILE A 195 2.46 -10.03 9.40
CA ILE A 195 2.25 -11.46 9.58
C ILE A 195 2.36 -12.12 8.21
N ASP A 196 3.37 -12.96 8.07
CA ASP A 196 3.63 -13.69 6.85
C ASP A 196 3.75 -15.19 7.13
N TYR A 197 3.65 -15.98 6.08
CA TYR A 197 3.70 -17.42 6.14
C TYR A 197 4.34 -18.05 4.90
N VAL A 198 4.78 -19.29 5.07
CA VAL A 198 5.17 -20.20 4.00
C VAL A 198 4.55 -21.58 4.26
N ILE A 199 4.32 -22.33 3.19
CA ILE A 199 3.86 -23.71 3.26
C ILE A 199 5.00 -24.61 2.79
N GLU A 200 5.50 -25.46 3.68
CA GLU A 200 6.56 -26.44 3.40
C GLU A 200 6.14 -27.79 3.97
N ASP A 201 6.30 -28.87 3.20
CA ASP A 201 5.94 -30.23 3.63
C ASP A 201 4.52 -30.36 4.19
N ASN A 202 3.56 -29.66 3.55
CA ASN A 202 2.16 -29.60 3.97
C ASN A 202 1.96 -29.00 5.39
N LYS A 203 2.97 -28.34 5.96
CA LYS A 203 2.92 -27.58 7.21
C LYS A 203 2.96 -26.09 6.89
N ILE A 204 2.33 -25.30 7.76
CA ILE A 204 2.30 -23.85 7.64
C ILE A 204 3.24 -23.29 8.70
N TYR A 205 4.19 -22.48 8.27
CA TYR A 205 5.07 -21.71 9.13
C TYR A 205 4.70 -20.25 8.98
N TYR A 206 4.57 -19.53 10.09
CA TYR A 206 4.24 -18.11 10.09
C TYR A 206 5.10 -17.38 11.11
N TRP A 207 5.28 -16.09 10.88
CA TRP A 207 6.06 -15.20 11.75
C TRP A 207 5.43 -13.81 11.74
N VAL A 208 5.77 -13.03 12.76
CA VAL A 208 5.44 -11.61 12.83
C VAL A 208 6.75 -10.85 12.75
N LYS A 209 6.87 -9.98 11.73
CA LYS A 209 8.01 -9.09 11.53
C LYS A 209 7.58 -7.67 11.88
N ASP A 210 8.27 -7.05 12.82
CA ASP A 210 8.23 -5.60 13.00
C ASP A 210 9.00 -4.99 11.83
N LEU A 211 8.27 -4.31 10.94
CA LEU A 211 8.82 -3.66 9.76
C LEU A 211 9.53 -2.35 10.12
N THR A 212 9.08 -1.68 11.19
CA THR A 212 9.67 -0.44 11.69
C THR A 212 11.08 -0.69 12.22
N ASP A 213 11.25 -1.69 13.09
CA ASP A 213 12.55 -2.09 13.65
C ASP A 213 13.29 -3.12 12.79
N ASN A 214 12.67 -3.59 11.70
CA ASN A 214 13.16 -4.65 10.80
C ASN A 214 13.61 -5.93 11.55
N VAL A 215 12.83 -6.36 12.55
CA VAL A 215 13.12 -7.52 13.39
C VAL A 215 11.95 -8.51 13.42
N VAL A 216 12.24 -9.81 13.44
CA VAL A 216 11.22 -10.83 13.64
C VAL A 216 10.92 -10.93 15.14
N VAL A 217 9.71 -10.56 15.54
CA VAL A 217 9.26 -10.53 16.94
C VAL A 217 8.51 -11.80 17.36
N TYR A 218 8.10 -12.63 16.38
CA TYR A 218 7.47 -13.92 16.64
C TYR A 218 7.77 -14.91 15.53
N GLY A 219 8.09 -16.16 15.88
CA GLY A 219 8.37 -17.22 14.90
C GLY A 219 9.75 -17.10 14.25
N THR A 220 9.88 -17.57 13.02
CA THR A 220 11.13 -17.52 12.25
C THR A 220 10.79 -17.19 10.80
N ASP A 221 11.39 -16.12 10.26
CA ASP A 221 11.30 -15.80 8.84
C ASP A 221 12.02 -16.87 8.03
N ARG A 222 11.25 -17.57 7.19
CA ARG A 222 11.73 -18.65 6.33
C ARG A 222 11.80 -18.26 4.85
N LYS A 223 11.30 -17.09 4.46
CA LYS A 223 11.39 -16.62 3.06
C LYS A 223 12.75 -16.01 2.76
N SER A 224 13.44 -15.53 3.78
CA SER A 224 14.77 -14.92 3.67
C SER A 224 15.93 -15.92 3.81
N GLN A 225 15.65 -17.24 3.84
CA GLN A 225 16.64 -18.33 3.98
C GLN A 225 16.92 -19.07 2.67
#